data_AF-A0A523JDP7-F1
#
_entry.id   AF-A0A523JDP7-F1
#
_cell.length_a   1.000
_cell.length_b   1.000
_cell.length_c   1.000
_cell.angle_alpha   90.00
_cell.angle_beta   90.00
_cell.angle_gamma   90.00
#
_symmetry.space_group_name_H-M   'P 1'
#
loop_
_entity.id
_entity.type
_entity.pdbx_description
1 polymer ?
#
loop_
_entity_poly.entity_id
_entity_poly.type
_entity_poly.pdbx_seq_one_letter_code
_entity_poly.pdbx_strand_id
1 'polypeptide(L)'
;MEIEQLKKQIEKIEGSFKSNLSGQKDYRDILYYEGELLKAKVEKEFKIPLHQLSAKLGDNSDPEMGNHGHKRSDYVLAWEKVEDSFTFTLENIKRGKKLKLVKCPPVFFPYLSKLLPIFIEEMATSA
;
A
#
# COMPACT_ATOMS: atom_id res chain seq x y z
N MET A 1 -19.47 9.37 9.84
CA MET A 1 -19.80 9.89 8.48
C MET A 1 -18.62 9.75 7.50
N GLU A 2 -17.37 9.61 7.96
CA GLU A 2 -16.18 9.45 7.09
C GLU A 2 -16.00 8.02 6.52
N ILE A 3 -16.31 6.97 7.28
CA ILE A 3 -16.07 5.57 6.88
C ILE A 3 -16.91 5.14 5.66
N GLU A 4 -18.17 5.58 5.58
CA GLU A 4 -19.05 5.26 4.44
C GLU A 4 -18.63 5.97 3.15
N GLN A 5 -18.04 7.16 3.25
CA GLN A 5 -17.49 7.87 2.10
C GLN A 5 -16.21 7.19 1.61
N LEU A 6 -15.33 6.79 2.53
CA LEU A 6 -14.15 5.98 2.22
C LEU A 6 -14.53 4.67 1.53
N LYS A 7 -15.50 3.92 2.08
CA LYS A 7 -15.98 2.65 1.49
C LYS A 7 -16.54 2.83 0.08
N LYS A 8 -17.42 3.83 -0.14
CA LYS A 8 -17.98 4.12 -1.47
C LYS A 8 -16.93 4.57 -2.49
N GLN A 9 -15.85 5.20 -2.02
CA GLN A 9 -14.74 5.58 -2.89
C GLN A 9 -13.88 4.37 -3.24
N ILE A 10 -13.60 3.46 -2.29
CA ILE A 10 -12.91 2.19 -2.52
C ILE A 10 -13.64 1.36 -3.60
N GLU A 11 -14.97 1.24 -3.54
CA GLU A 11 -15.76 0.50 -4.54
C GLU A 11 -15.66 1.10 -5.95
N LYS A 12 -15.56 2.43 -6.08
CA LYS A 12 -15.37 3.10 -7.37
C LYS A 12 -13.98 2.87 -7.97
N ILE A 13 -13.00 2.69 -7.10
CA ILE A 13 -11.59 2.53 -7.45
C ILE A 13 -11.36 1.17 -8.12
N GLU A 14 -12.01 0.11 -7.63
CA GLU A 14 -11.88 -1.26 -8.14
C GLU A 14 -12.52 -1.47 -9.54
N GLY A 15 -13.53 -0.69 -9.91
CA GLY A 15 -14.31 -0.90 -11.14
C GLY A 15 -13.66 -0.44 -12.46
N SER A 16 -12.51 0.25 -12.42
CA SER A 16 -12.10 1.13 -13.54
C SER A 16 -10.96 0.67 -14.44
N PHE A 17 -10.33 -0.51 -14.25
CA PHE A 17 -9.06 -0.77 -14.97
C PHE A 17 -8.89 -2.12 -15.68
N LYS A 18 -8.72 -2.06 -17.01
CA LYS A 18 -8.04 -3.06 -17.85
C LYS A 18 -6.84 -2.41 -18.53
N SER A 19 -5.61 -2.82 -18.21
CA SER A 19 -4.43 -2.51 -19.02
C SER A 19 -3.39 -3.62 -18.95
N ASN A 20 -2.91 -3.98 -20.14
CA ASN A 20 -1.86 -4.96 -20.38
C ASN A 20 -0.50 -4.26 -20.33
N LEU A 21 0.35 -4.65 -19.35
CA LEU A 21 1.82 -4.51 -19.22
C LEU A 21 2.12 -4.49 -17.71
N SER A 22 2.36 -5.67 -17.12
CA SER A 22 2.26 -5.93 -15.67
C SER A 22 3.03 -4.93 -14.79
N GLY A 23 4.32 -4.68 -15.05
CA GLY A 23 5.12 -3.77 -14.23
C GLY A 23 4.73 -2.28 -14.32
N GLN A 24 4.19 -1.83 -15.47
CA GLN A 24 3.64 -0.47 -15.57
C GLN A 24 2.26 -0.37 -14.95
N LYS A 25 1.45 -1.44 -15.04
CA LYS A 25 0.14 -1.50 -14.38
C LYS A 25 0.29 -1.37 -12.87
N ASP A 26 1.15 -2.18 -12.25
CA ASP A 26 1.29 -2.20 -10.79
C ASP A 26 1.78 -0.85 -10.23
N TYR A 27 2.70 -0.18 -10.94
CA TYR A 27 3.14 1.16 -10.58
C TYR A 27 2.02 2.21 -10.72
N ARG A 28 1.21 2.12 -11.79
CA ARG A 28 0.05 3.00 -11.98
C ARG A 28 -1.01 2.77 -10.93
N ASP A 29 -1.23 1.53 -10.50
CA ASP A 29 -2.17 1.20 -9.43
C ASP A 29 -1.73 1.89 -8.12
N ILE A 30 -0.44 1.84 -7.77
CA ILE A 30 0.10 2.56 -6.60
C ILE A 30 -0.18 4.07 -6.69
N LEU A 31 0.16 4.70 -7.82
CA LEU A 31 -0.09 6.13 -8.05
C LEU A 31 -1.59 6.46 -7.99
N TYR A 32 -2.42 5.56 -8.49
CA TYR A 32 -3.87 5.73 -8.50
C TYR A 32 -4.41 5.74 -7.09
N TYR A 33 -4.14 4.72 -6.28
CA TYR A 33 -4.59 4.66 -4.88
C TYR A 33 -4.09 5.86 -4.08
N GLU A 34 -2.83 6.28 -4.26
CA GLU A 34 -2.29 7.47 -3.59
C GLU A 34 -3.06 8.73 -4.00
N GLY A 35 -3.28 8.92 -5.30
CA GLY A 35 -4.03 10.05 -5.83
C GLY A 35 -5.48 10.08 -5.34
N GLU A 36 -6.12 8.93 -5.17
CA GLU A 36 -7.50 8.85 -4.68
C GLU A 36 -7.58 9.19 -3.18
N LEU A 37 -6.66 8.70 -2.34
CA LEU A 37 -6.58 9.09 -0.94
C LEU A 37 -6.29 10.58 -0.75
N LEU A 38 -5.42 11.16 -1.60
CA LEU A 38 -5.16 12.60 -1.61
C LEU A 38 -6.39 13.41 -2.02
N LYS A 39 -7.11 13.01 -3.07
CA LYS A 39 -8.37 13.66 -3.49
C LYS A 39 -9.43 13.58 -2.40
N ALA A 40 -9.48 12.46 -1.68
CA ALA A 40 -10.36 12.25 -0.54
C ALA A 40 -9.91 12.98 0.73
N LYS A 41 -8.74 13.65 0.72
CA LYS A 41 -8.15 14.38 1.85
C LYS A 41 -7.99 13.50 3.10
N VAL A 42 -7.53 12.27 2.90
CA VAL A 42 -7.30 11.34 4.01
C VAL A 42 -6.03 11.75 4.75
N GLU A 43 -6.19 12.41 5.90
CA GLU A 43 -5.09 12.89 6.75
C GLU A 43 -4.88 12.03 8.02
N LYS A 44 -5.39 10.79 8.01
CA LYS A 44 -5.24 9.84 9.11
C LYS A 44 -4.01 8.97 8.91
N GLU A 45 -3.00 9.08 9.77
CA GLU A 45 -1.87 8.16 9.72
C GLU A 45 -2.29 6.72 10.00
N PHE A 46 -1.77 5.78 9.21
CA PHE A 46 -2.02 4.36 9.41
C PHE A 46 -0.80 3.54 8.98
N LYS A 47 -0.45 2.53 9.77
CA LYS A 47 0.71 1.66 9.55
C LYS A 47 0.33 0.24 9.87
N ILE A 48 0.77 -0.70 9.05
CA ILE A 48 0.53 -2.13 9.29
C ILE A 48 1.70 -2.94 8.73
N PRO A 49 2.22 -3.93 9.50
CA PRO A 49 3.23 -4.84 9.01
C PRO A 49 2.76 -5.62 7.78
N LEU A 50 3.63 -5.81 6.78
CA LEU A 50 3.24 -6.48 5.54
C LEU A 50 2.76 -7.90 5.77
N HIS A 51 3.35 -8.65 6.71
CA HIS A 51 2.91 -10.00 7.01
C HIS A 51 1.47 -10.07 7.53
N GLN A 52 0.99 -9.03 8.24
CA GLN A 52 -0.40 -8.97 8.71
C GLN A 52 -1.37 -8.69 7.56
N LEU A 53 -1.00 -7.82 6.62
CA LEU A 53 -1.78 -7.62 5.39
C LEU A 53 -1.84 -8.88 4.54
N SER A 54 -0.74 -9.60 4.40
CA SER A 54 -0.69 -10.85 3.63
C SER A 54 -1.56 -11.94 4.23
N ALA A 55 -1.57 -12.05 5.55
CA ALA A 55 -2.43 -13.00 6.26
C ALA A 55 -3.92 -12.75 5.94
N LYS A 56 -4.33 -11.50 5.71
CA LYS A 56 -5.70 -11.15 5.28
C LYS A 56 -6.03 -11.61 3.86
N LEU A 57 -5.02 -11.80 3.02
CA LEU A 57 -5.16 -12.47 1.71
C LEU A 57 -5.05 -14.00 1.80
N GLY A 58 -4.96 -14.57 3.00
CA GLY A 58 -4.74 -16.00 3.22
C GLY A 58 -3.29 -16.44 2.99
N ASP A 59 -2.36 -15.51 2.77
CA ASP A 59 -0.94 -15.80 2.55
C ASP A 59 -0.12 -15.58 3.83
N ASN A 60 0.09 -16.68 4.56
CA ASN A 60 0.92 -16.70 5.77
C ASN A 60 2.40 -17.00 5.50
N SER A 61 2.83 -17.03 4.23
CA SER A 61 4.25 -17.22 3.90
C SER A 61 5.07 -15.98 4.26
N ASP A 62 6.37 -16.17 4.48
CA ASP A 62 7.31 -15.08 4.73
C ASP A 62 8.50 -15.13 3.73
N PRO A 63 8.21 -15.02 2.42
CA PRO A 63 9.24 -15.08 1.39
C PRO A 63 10.13 -13.84 1.45
N GLU A 64 11.29 -13.96 0.82
CA GLU A 64 12.15 -12.81 0.58
C GLU A 64 11.44 -11.78 -0.30
N MET A 65 11.67 -10.51 0.00
CA MET A 65 11.11 -9.37 -0.71
C MET A 65 12.22 -8.45 -1.19
N GLY A 66 12.33 -8.38 -2.52
CA GLY A 66 13.41 -7.67 -3.20
C GLY A 66 14.67 -8.50 -3.32
N ASN A 67 15.81 -7.80 -3.31
CA ASN A 67 17.12 -8.42 -3.29
C ASN A 67 17.72 -8.22 -1.88
N HIS A 68 18.63 -9.10 -1.45
CA HIS A 68 19.38 -9.05 -0.17
C HIS A 68 18.78 -9.78 1.04
N GLY A 69 17.93 -10.81 0.87
CA GLY A 69 17.57 -11.71 1.97
C GLY A 69 16.62 -11.12 3.03
N HIS A 70 16.03 -9.96 2.76
CA HIS A 70 15.03 -9.35 3.63
C HIS A 70 13.68 -10.03 3.42
N LYS A 71 13.01 -10.40 4.50
CA LYS A 71 11.73 -11.09 4.45
C LYS A 71 10.58 -10.11 4.49
N ARG A 72 9.40 -10.54 4.06
CA ARG A 72 8.16 -9.76 4.15
C ARG A 72 7.87 -9.26 5.56
N SER A 73 8.16 -10.06 6.59
CA SER A 73 8.04 -9.69 8.00
C SER A 73 8.94 -8.52 8.42
N ASP A 74 9.97 -8.21 7.63
CA ASP A 74 10.89 -7.09 7.87
C ASP A 74 10.35 -5.75 7.37
N TYR A 75 9.13 -5.70 6.85
CA TYR A 75 8.56 -4.51 6.23
C TYR A 75 7.23 -4.08 6.85
N VAL A 76 7.05 -2.76 6.93
CA VAL A 76 5.81 -2.08 7.32
C VAL A 76 5.37 -1.17 6.18
N LEU A 77 4.10 -1.29 5.78
CA LEU A 77 3.45 -0.37 4.86
C LEU A 77 2.72 0.70 5.66
N ALA A 78 2.81 1.95 5.22
CA ALA A 78 2.19 3.07 5.89
C ALA A 78 1.59 4.07 4.91
N TRP A 79 0.55 4.76 5.38
CA TRP A 79 0.03 6.02 4.87
C TRP A 79 0.35 7.06 5.95
N GLU A 80 1.28 7.96 5.66
CA GLU A 80 1.77 8.91 6.65
C GLU A 80 2.17 10.24 6.00
N LYS A 81 2.23 11.30 6.80
CA LYS A 81 2.68 12.60 6.32
C LYS A 81 4.20 12.59 6.16
N VAL A 82 4.67 12.84 4.94
CA VAL A 82 6.10 12.99 4.63
C VAL A 82 6.28 14.36 4.01
N GLU A 83 7.09 15.21 4.65
CA GLU A 83 7.23 16.63 4.28
C GLU A 83 5.84 17.30 4.33
N ASP A 84 5.36 17.81 3.19
CA ASP A 84 4.12 18.58 3.11
C ASP A 84 2.91 17.78 2.62
N SER A 85 3.06 16.48 2.33
CA SER A 85 1.98 15.65 1.78
C SER A 85 1.90 14.28 2.44
N PHE A 86 0.68 13.74 2.54
CA PHE A 86 0.53 12.31 2.80
C PHE A 86 0.94 11.49 1.58
N THR A 87 1.51 10.32 1.82
CA THR A 87 1.99 9.40 0.78
C THR A 87 2.09 7.99 1.35
N PHE A 88 2.09 6.99 0.47
CA PHE A 88 2.42 5.64 0.89
C PHE A 88 3.93 5.49 1.07
N THR A 89 4.34 4.90 2.20
CA THR A 89 5.74 4.56 2.48
C THR A 89 5.91 3.08 2.82
N LEU A 90 7.08 2.55 2.50
CA LEU A 90 7.52 1.23 2.87
C LEU A 90 8.78 1.36 3.71
N GLU A 91 8.71 0.86 4.95
CA GLU A 91 9.82 0.85 5.87
C GLU A 91 10.36 -0.56 6.05
N ASN A 92 11.67 -0.74 5.82
CA ASN A 92 12.39 -1.92 6.26
C ASN A 92 12.83 -1.71 7.72
N ILE A 93 12.12 -2.34 8.65
CA ILE A 93 12.32 -2.16 10.10
C ILE A 93 13.68 -2.66 10.57
N LYS A 94 14.24 -3.71 9.94
CA LYS A 94 15.58 -4.21 10.29
C LYS A 94 16.69 -3.22 9.93
N ARG A 95 16.51 -2.44 8.88
CA ARG A 95 17.51 -1.47 8.40
C ARG A 95 17.22 -0.04 8.83
N GLY A 96 16.06 0.22 9.45
CA GLY A 96 15.57 1.58 9.72
C GLY A 96 15.47 2.44 8.46
N LYS A 97 15.26 1.81 7.29
CA LYS A 97 15.24 2.50 5.99
C LYS A 97 13.82 2.59 5.48
N LYS A 98 13.38 3.82 5.19
CA LYS A 98 12.05 4.14 4.69
C LYS A 98 12.12 4.74 3.28
N LEU A 99 11.20 4.35 2.42
CA LEU A 99 11.05 4.89 1.06
C LEU A 99 9.58 5.18 0.76
N LYS A 100 9.29 6.22 -0.02
CA LYS A 100 7.99 6.38 -0.67
C LYS A 100 7.75 5.18 -1.59
N LEU A 101 6.53 4.66 -1.70
CA LEU A 101 6.25 3.45 -2.49
C LEU A 101 6.71 3.59 -3.94
N VAL A 102 6.46 4.74 -4.56
CA VAL A 102 6.90 5.07 -5.93
C VAL A 102 8.42 5.13 -6.12
N LYS A 103 9.19 5.17 -5.03
CA LYS A 103 10.66 5.14 -5.02
C LYS A 103 11.23 3.77 -4.63
N CYS A 104 10.38 2.78 -4.35
CA CYS A 104 10.84 1.42 -4.09
C CYS A 104 11.36 0.76 -5.38
N PRO A 105 12.23 -0.27 -5.27
CA PRO A 105 12.67 -1.02 -6.45
C PRO A 105 11.47 -1.66 -7.19
N PRO A 106 11.44 -1.68 -8.53
CA PRO A 106 10.27 -2.13 -9.30
C PRO A 106 9.80 -3.56 -8.99
N VAL A 107 10.70 -4.43 -8.55
CA VAL A 107 10.37 -5.81 -8.14
C VAL A 107 9.35 -5.87 -7.00
N PHE A 108 9.19 -4.80 -6.22
CA PHE A 108 8.23 -4.74 -5.12
C PHE A 108 6.80 -4.42 -5.62
N PHE A 109 6.65 -3.74 -6.76
CA PHE A 109 5.35 -3.18 -7.16
C PHE A 109 4.25 -4.23 -7.37
N PRO A 110 4.48 -5.38 -8.03
CA PRO A 110 3.43 -6.39 -8.22
C PRO A 110 2.86 -6.95 -6.91
N TYR A 111 3.67 -6.92 -5.86
CA TYR A 111 3.26 -7.37 -4.55
C TYR A 111 2.56 -6.26 -3.77
N LEU A 112 3.14 -5.05 -3.76
CA LEU A 112 2.56 -3.91 -3.06
C LEU A 112 1.22 -3.48 -3.65
N SER A 113 1.07 -3.46 -4.99
CA SER A 113 -0.19 -3.09 -5.66
C SER A 113 -1.36 -3.97 -5.22
N LYS A 114 -1.12 -5.26 -5.00
CA LYS A 114 -2.13 -6.21 -4.50
C LYS A 114 -2.53 -5.99 -3.04
N LEU A 115 -1.64 -5.43 -2.23
CA LEU A 115 -1.91 -5.18 -0.82
C LEU A 115 -2.62 -3.85 -0.56
N LEU A 116 -2.53 -2.89 -1.49
CA LEU A 116 -3.12 -1.56 -1.29
C LEU A 116 -4.64 -1.55 -1.05
N PRO A 117 -5.48 -2.31 -1.78
CA PRO A 117 -6.92 -2.36 -1.48
C PRO A 117 -7.19 -2.78 -0.03
N ILE A 118 -6.53 -3.85 0.41
CA ILE A 118 -6.66 -4.38 1.77
C ILE A 118 -6.14 -3.37 2.79
N PHE A 119 -5.00 -2.74 2.54
CA PHE A 119 -4.47 -1.70 3.41
C PHE A 119 -5.48 -0.56 3.62
N ILE A 120 -6.12 -0.11 2.54
CA ILE A 120 -7.08 1.00 2.59
C ILE A 120 -8.37 0.58 3.33
N GLU A 121 -8.83 -0.65 3.12
CA GLU A 121 -9.96 -1.21 3.87
C GLU A 121 -9.65 -1.29 5.37
N GLU A 122 -8.46 -1.78 5.74
CA GLU A 122 -7.99 -1.83 7.13
C GLU A 122 -7.87 -0.43 7.73
N MET A 123 -7.36 0.54 6.98
CA MET A 123 -7.28 1.93 7.43
C MET A 123 -8.67 2.53 7.72
N ALA A 124 -9.64 2.23 6.85
CA ALA A 124 -11.01 2.73 6.96
C ALA A 124 -11.80 2.06 8.11
N THR A 125 -11.46 0.81 8.45
CA THR A 125 -12.14 0.02 9.50
C THR A 125 -11.46 0.10 10.85
N SER A 126 -10.17 0.42 10.91
CA SER A 126 -9.40 0.68 12.16
C SER A 126 -9.70 2.07 12.73
N ALA A 127 -10.94 2.54 12.62
CA ALA A 127 -11.42 3.84 13.08
C ALA A 127 -12.25 3.71 14.36
#